data_AF-A0A662RG95-F1
#
_entry.id   AF-A0A662RG95-F1
#
_cell.length_a   1.000
_cell.length_b   1.000
_cell.length_c   1.000
_cell.angle_alpha   90.00
_cell.angle_beta   90.00
_cell.angle_gamma   90.00
#
_symmetry.space_group_name_H-M   'P 1'
#
loop_
_entity.id
_entity.type
_entity.pdbx_description
1 polymer ?
#
loop_
_entity_poly.entity_id
_entity_poly.type
_entity_poly.pdbx_seq_one_letter_code
_entity_poly.pdbx_strand_id
1 'polypeptide(L)'
;MSIYGGKPSYGAGIALFILPYFYATTKTLTLFPRNQFIVIAIAPLVVISLVGITIMAAFPSLVQWIFIPFIVNASGAVGDLWTTRNVLRYPKHVLLEDQKNELIIYGRETDKPKNIPITGFSTRFSKVFILCFFAVGILMAIAPIALAILGVESFSIGPTNSPYTIFEFQGSEEGFSLTFFPLPILAMSVLAGLVYAIIMAGKPIEEIKESKKDGKYS
;
A
#
# COMPACT_ATOMS: atom_id res chain seq x y z
N MET A 1 -11.99 -9.23 14.38
CA MET A 1 -12.29 -10.68 14.27
C MET A 1 -12.80 -11.28 15.58
N SER A 2 -12.05 -11.22 16.69
CA SER A 2 -12.45 -11.84 17.97
C SER A 2 -13.82 -11.37 18.50
N ILE A 3 -14.07 -10.05 18.46
CA ILE A 3 -15.38 -9.43 18.80
C ILE A 3 -16.56 -9.94 17.95
N TYR A 4 -16.29 -10.54 16.78
CA TYR A 4 -17.29 -11.11 15.89
C TYR A 4 -17.22 -12.64 15.85
N GLY A 5 -16.62 -13.28 16.86
CA GLY A 5 -16.56 -14.74 16.97
C GLY A 5 -15.49 -15.43 16.11
N GLY A 6 -14.70 -14.67 15.34
CA GLY A 6 -13.59 -15.23 14.56
C GLY A 6 -12.35 -15.50 15.40
N LYS A 7 -11.64 -16.60 15.13
CA LYS A 7 -10.35 -16.90 15.74
C LYS A 7 -9.22 -16.32 14.87
N PRO A 8 -8.66 -15.15 15.23
CA PRO A 8 -7.62 -14.54 14.41
C PRO A 8 -6.36 -15.41 14.42
N SER A 9 -5.75 -15.51 13.25
CA SER A 9 -4.45 -16.10 13.02
C SER A 9 -3.57 -15.05 12.39
N TYR A 10 -2.48 -14.74 13.08
CA TYR A 10 -1.51 -13.76 12.62
C TYR A 10 -0.34 -14.48 11.97
N GLY A 11 0.24 -13.85 10.97
CA GLY A 11 1.47 -14.30 10.35
C GLY A 11 2.28 -13.11 9.86
N ALA A 12 3.54 -13.39 9.56
CA ALA A 12 4.44 -12.46 8.90
C ALA A 12 5.07 -13.17 7.69
N GLY A 13 5.40 -12.41 6.67
CA GLY A 13 6.12 -12.90 5.50
C GLY A 13 7.02 -11.82 4.92
N ILE A 14 7.88 -12.21 3.98
CA ILE A 14 8.70 -11.26 3.22
C ILE A 14 8.17 -11.24 1.79
N ALA A 15 7.70 -10.07 1.35
CA ALA A 15 7.38 -9.80 -0.03
C ALA A 15 8.64 -9.29 -0.76
N LEU A 16 8.85 -9.76 -2.00
CA LEU A 16 9.91 -9.28 -2.90
C LEU A 16 11.33 -9.32 -2.28
N PHE A 17 11.61 -10.31 -1.42
CA PHE A 17 12.88 -10.54 -0.73
C PHE A 17 13.35 -9.46 0.27
N ILE A 18 12.67 -8.31 0.37
CA ILE A 18 13.11 -7.19 1.22
C ILE A 18 12.03 -6.57 2.11
N LEU A 19 10.73 -6.81 1.85
CA LEU A 19 9.65 -6.11 2.55
C LEU A 19 8.90 -7.04 3.51
N PRO A 20 9.04 -6.89 4.83
CA PRO A 20 8.21 -7.61 5.77
C PRO A 20 6.76 -7.13 5.66
N TYR A 21 5.82 -8.08 5.62
CA TYR A 21 4.40 -7.79 5.74
C TYR A 21 3.79 -8.64 6.84
N PHE A 22 2.82 -8.06 7.54
CA PHE A 22 2.01 -8.76 8.53
C PHE A 22 0.63 -8.97 7.94
N TYR A 23 0.05 -10.13 8.21
CA TYR A 23 -1.33 -10.43 7.82
C TYR A 23 -2.08 -11.03 9.00
N ALA A 24 -3.37 -10.74 9.04
CA ALA A 24 -4.32 -11.30 9.98
C ALA A 24 -5.43 -11.99 9.17
N THR A 25 -5.53 -13.30 9.31
CA THR A 25 -6.56 -14.12 8.64
C THR A 25 -7.29 -14.96 9.68
N THR A 26 -8.29 -15.75 9.30
CA THR A 26 -8.95 -16.71 10.19
C THR A 26 -8.53 -18.14 9.85
N LYS A 27 -8.06 -18.91 10.85
CA LYS A 27 -7.67 -20.34 10.67
C LYS A 27 -8.85 -21.28 10.41
N THR A 28 -10.07 -20.78 10.56
CA THR A 28 -11.33 -21.54 10.46
C THR A 28 -12.19 -20.87 9.39
N LEU A 29 -12.97 -21.66 8.64
CA LEU A 29 -14.02 -21.21 7.71
C LEU A 29 -15.04 -20.33 8.46
N THR A 30 -14.69 -19.06 8.68
CA THR A 30 -15.50 -18.13 9.46
C THR A 30 -16.18 -17.20 8.48
N LEU A 31 -17.51 -17.31 8.42
CA LEU A 31 -18.34 -16.48 7.59
C LEU A 31 -18.66 -15.19 8.34
N PHE A 32 -18.28 -14.05 7.77
CA PHE A 32 -18.65 -12.75 8.29
C PHE A 32 -19.75 -12.12 7.44
N PRO A 33 -20.83 -11.60 8.05
CA PRO A 33 -21.74 -10.69 7.37
C PRO A 33 -20.98 -9.52 6.76
N ARG A 34 -21.43 -9.07 5.59
CA ARG A 34 -20.81 -7.98 4.80
C ARG A 34 -20.29 -6.81 5.63
N ASN A 35 -21.12 -6.25 6.50
CA ASN A 35 -20.73 -5.08 7.26
C ASN A 35 -19.70 -5.38 8.35
N GLN A 36 -19.73 -6.57 8.95
CA GLN A 36 -18.72 -6.99 9.93
C GLN A 36 -17.37 -7.20 9.25
N PHE A 37 -17.37 -7.83 8.07
CA PHE A 37 -16.17 -7.97 7.25
C PHE A 37 -15.54 -6.60 6.93
N ILE A 38 -16.36 -5.63 6.48
CA ILE A 38 -15.89 -4.27 6.19
C ILE A 38 -15.26 -3.63 7.43
N VAL A 39 -15.91 -3.72 8.59
CA VAL A 39 -15.37 -3.18 9.84
C VAL A 39 -14.03 -3.83 10.18
N ILE A 40 -13.91 -5.15 10.03
CA ILE A 40 -12.65 -5.87 10.27
C ILE A 40 -11.55 -5.37 9.33
N ALA A 41 -11.84 -5.23 8.03
CA ALA A 41 -10.87 -4.81 7.02
C ALA A 41 -10.37 -3.37 7.24
N ILE A 42 -11.25 -2.43 7.61
CA ILE A 42 -10.88 -1.01 7.77
C ILE A 42 -10.40 -0.65 9.18
N ALA A 43 -10.63 -1.50 10.18
CA ALA A 43 -10.31 -1.19 11.57
C ALA A 43 -8.82 -0.84 11.81
N PRO A 44 -7.83 -1.59 11.27
CA PRO A 44 -6.43 -1.25 11.46
C PRO A 44 -6.10 0.13 10.92
N LEU A 45 -6.58 0.45 9.71
CA LEU A 45 -6.41 1.76 9.10
C LEU A 45 -6.96 2.86 10.01
N VAL A 46 -8.21 2.77 10.42
CA VAL A 46 -8.88 3.80 11.23
C VAL A 46 -8.20 3.98 12.58
N VAL A 47 -7.94 2.88 13.30
CA VAL A 47 -7.36 2.94 14.66
C VAL A 47 -5.95 3.51 14.62
N ILE A 48 -5.08 2.98 13.74
CA ILE A 48 -3.69 3.45 13.65
C ILE A 48 -3.64 4.89 13.15
N SER A 49 -4.50 5.27 12.19
CA SER A 49 -4.54 6.65 11.71
C SER A 49 -5.00 7.64 12.78
N LEU A 50 -6.05 7.32 13.55
CA LEU A 50 -6.52 8.21 14.62
C LEU A 50 -5.47 8.37 15.71
N VAL A 51 -4.81 7.28 16.12
CA VAL A 51 -3.71 7.33 17.09
C VAL A 51 -2.55 8.15 16.54
N GLY A 52 -2.13 7.90 15.29
CA GLY A 52 -1.04 8.65 14.65
C GLY A 52 -1.32 10.15 14.55
N ILE A 53 -2.52 10.54 14.11
CA ILE A 53 -2.94 11.94 14.02
C ILE A 53 -2.94 12.59 15.41
N THR A 54 -3.48 11.90 16.41
CA THR A 54 -3.53 12.43 17.79
C THR A 54 -2.13 12.66 18.35
N ILE A 55 -1.20 11.72 18.16
CA ILE A 55 0.20 11.87 18.60
C ILE A 55 0.88 13.02 17.86
N MET A 56 0.72 13.11 16.53
CA MET A 56 1.30 14.20 15.74
C MET A 56 0.77 15.57 16.15
N ALA A 57 -0.52 15.68 16.48
CA ALA A 57 -1.14 16.91 16.94
C ALA A 57 -0.68 17.31 18.35
N ALA A 58 -0.53 16.34 19.26
CA ALA A 58 -0.09 16.59 20.63
C ALA A 58 1.43 16.83 20.74
N PHE A 59 2.23 16.24 19.86
CA PHE A 59 3.69 16.27 19.91
C PHE A 59 4.30 16.58 18.53
N PRO A 60 4.33 17.86 18.10
CA PRO A 60 4.85 18.25 16.78
C PRO A 60 6.31 17.80 16.51
N SER A 61 7.14 17.72 17.56
CA SER A 61 8.53 17.25 17.46
C SER A 61 8.65 15.78 17.04
N LEU A 62 7.59 14.98 17.24
CA LEU A 62 7.54 13.56 16.86
C LEU A 62 6.98 13.33 15.46
N VAL A 63 6.50 14.36 14.76
CA VAL A 63 5.84 14.21 13.45
C VAL A 63 6.70 13.42 12.48
N GLN A 64 7.98 13.77 12.33
CA GLN A 64 8.90 13.07 11.42
C GLN A 64 9.02 11.56 11.71
N TRP A 65 8.90 11.15 12.97
CA TRP A 65 9.01 9.74 13.39
C TRP A 65 7.69 8.98 13.24
N ILE A 66 6.56 9.65 13.44
CA ILE A 66 5.22 9.06 13.35
C ILE A 66 4.70 9.02 11.90
N PHE A 67 5.17 9.94 11.05
CA PHE A 67 4.68 10.03 9.68
C PHE A 67 5.06 8.82 8.83
N ILE A 68 6.24 8.22 9.07
CA ILE A 68 6.68 6.99 8.38
C ILE A 68 5.70 5.83 8.66
N PRO A 69 5.48 5.38 9.91
CA PRO A 69 4.52 4.31 10.18
C PRO A 69 3.09 4.67 9.77
N PHE A 70 2.72 5.96 9.80
CA PHE A 70 1.43 6.42 9.29
C PHE A 70 1.27 6.20 7.78
N ILE A 71 2.26 6.57 6.96
CA ILE A 71 2.24 6.28 5.51
C ILE A 71 2.24 4.77 5.28
N VAL A 72 3.06 4.01 6.00
CA VAL A 72 3.15 2.55 5.82
C VAL A 72 1.80 1.89 6.11
N ASN A 73 1.11 2.29 7.18
CA ASN A 73 -0.24 1.82 7.48
C ASN A 73 -1.25 2.20 6.38
N ALA A 74 -1.25 3.47 5.94
CA ALA A 74 -2.15 3.95 4.89
C ALA A 74 -1.92 3.21 3.56
N SER A 75 -0.64 2.99 3.20
CA SER A 75 -0.23 2.27 2.00
C SER A 75 -0.61 0.79 2.07
N GLY A 76 -0.43 0.15 3.24
CA GLY A 76 -0.83 -1.23 3.47
C GLY A 76 -2.33 -1.46 3.36
N ALA A 77 -3.13 -0.48 3.81
CA ALA A 77 -4.60 -0.55 3.77
C ALA A 77 -5.20 -0.32 2.37
N VAL A 78 -4.41 0.04 1.36
CA VAL A 78 -4.90 0.26 -0.02
C VAL A 78 -5.62 -0.96 -0.58
N GLY A 79 -5.12 -2.17 -0.29
CA GLY A 79 -5.77 -3.42 -0.66
C GLY A 79 -7.14 -3.59 0.03
N ASP A 80 -7.19 -3.32 1.33
CA ASP A 80 -8.42 -3.45 2.14
C ASP A 80 -9.48 -2.44 1.72
N LEU A 81 -9.09 -1.20 1.39
CA LEU A 81 -9.99 -0.17 0.86
C LEU A 81 -10.54 -0.57 -0.51
N TRP A 82 -9.70 -1.14 -1.38
CA TRP A 82 -10.16 -1.65 -2.67
C TRP A 82 -11.15 -2.80 -2.50
N THR A 83 -10.84 -3.78 -1.64
CA THR A 83 -11.74 -4.88 -1.32
C THR A 83 -13.05 -4.36 -0.74
N THR A 84 -13.00 -3.46 0.24
CA THR A 84 -14.16 -2.82 0.85
C THR A 84 -15.05 -2.14 -0.19
N ARG A 85 -14.46 -1.35 -1.09
CA ARG A 85 -15.18 -0.69 -2.19
C ARG A 85 -15.92 -1.70 -3.08
N ASN A 86 -15.31 -2.85 -3.37
CA ASN A 86 -15.92 -3.87 -4.20
C ASN A 86 -17.02 -4.64 -3.45
N VAL A 87 -16.78 -4.99 -2.18
CA VAL A 87 -17.74 -5.68 -1.30
C VAL A 87 -18.99 -4.82 -1.05
N LEU A 88 -18.84 -3.49 -0.94
CA LEU A 88 -19.97 -2.57 -0.81
C LEU A 88 -20.97 -2.63 -1.97
N ARG A 89 -20.57 -3.16 -3.12
CA ARG A 89 -21.45 -3.35 -4.29
C ARG A 89 -22.35 -4.58 -4.16
N TYR A 90 -22.15 -5.43 -3.17
CA TYR A 90 -22.99 -6.61 -2.90
C TYR A 90 -24.10 -6.28 -1.89
N PRO A 91 -25.25 -7.00 -1.94
CA PRO A 91 -26.32 -6.85 -0.96
C PRO A 91 -25.85 -7.04 0.49
N LYS A 92 -26.55 -6.44 1.46
CA LYS A 92 -26.19 -6.51 2.89
C LYS A 92 -26.20 -7.93 3.47
N HIS A 93 -26.99 -8.84 2.89
CA HIS A 93 -27.17 -10.19 3.39
C HIS A 93 -26.08 -11.17 2.96
N VAL A 94 -25.13 -10.76 2.11
CA VAL A 94 -24.05 -11.66 1.70
C VAL A 94 -23.12 -11.97 2.87
N LEU A 95 -22.61 -13.20 2.88
CA LEU A 95 -21.58 -13.65 3.79
C LEU A 95 -20.25 -13.70 3.05
N LEU A 96 -19.17 -13.33 3.74
CA LEU A 96 -17.82 -13.37 3.20
C LEU A 96 -16.97 -14.33 3.99
N GLU A 97 -16.15 -15.07 3.25
CA GLU A 97 -15.11 -15.92 3.78
C GLU A 97 -13.76 -15.44 3.25
N ASP A 98 -12.89 -15.05 4.17
CA ASP A 98 -11.52 -14.67 3.87
C ASP A 98 -10.62 -15.91 3.92
N GLN A 99 -10.24 -16.42 2.75
CA GLN A 99 -9.24 -17.46 2.63
C GLN A 99 -7.88 -16.82 2.35
N LYS A 100 -6.80 -17.56 2.64
CA LYS A 100 -5.42 -17.05 2.56
C LYS A 100 -5.09 -16.27 1.27
N ASN A 101 -5.65 -16.70 0.12
CA ASN A 101 -5.37 -16.11 -1.18
C ASN A 101 -6.61 -15.54 -1.89
N GLU A 102 -7.81 -15.79 -1.36
CA GLU A 102 -9.06 -15.54 -2.08
C GLU A 102 -10.18 -15.12 -1.12
N LEU A 103 -11.06 -14.24 -1.60
CA LEU A 103 -12.25 -13.82 -0.87
C LEU A 103 -13.48 -14.43 -1.53
N ILE A 104 -14.16 -15.32 -0.83
CA ILE A 104 -15.39 -15.97 -1.32
C ILE A 104 -16.60 -15.21 -0.80
N ILE A 105 -17.56 -14.93 -1.70
CA ILE A 105 -18.79 -14.21 -1.38
C ILE A 105 -19.97 -15.14 -1.60
N TYR A 106 -20.70 -15.43 -0.52
CA TYR A 106 -21.90 -16.25 -0.53
C TYR A 106 -23.15 -15.36 -0.59
N GLY A 107 -23.91 -15.51 -1.67
CA GLY A 107 -25.20 -14.84 -1.90
C GLY A 107 -26.35 -15.84 -1.94
N ARG A 108 -27.55 -15.33 -2.22
CA ARG A 108 -28.73 -16.14 -2.55
C ARG A 108 -28.69 -16.50 -4.03
N GLU A 109 -29.38 -17.57 -4.43
CA GLU A 109 -29.50 -17.96 -5.84
C GLU A 109 -30.09 -16.85 -6.74
N THR A 110 -30.93 -16.00 -6.17
CA THR A 110 -31.52 -14.84 -6.87
C THR A 110 -30.56 -13.67 -7.06
N ASP A 111 -29.40 -13.67 -6.40
CA ASP A 111 -28.41 -12.60 -6.52
C ASP A 111 -27.66 -12.73 -7.85
N LYS A 112 -27.59 -11.63 -8.60
CA LYS A 112 -26.82 -11.62 -9.86
C LYS A 112 -25.33 -11.79 -9.55
N PRO A 113 -24.65 -12.79 -10.14
CA PRO A 113 -23.21 -12.95 -9.95
C PRO A 113 -22.48 -11.72 -10.52
N LYS A 114 -21.57 -11.15 -9.73
CA LYS A 114 -20.74 -10.04 -10.16
C LYS A 114 -19.31 -10.54 -10.37
N ASN A 115 -18.85 -10.52 -11.62
CA ASN A 115 -17.46 -10.86 -11.94
C ASN A 115 -16.57 -9.64 -11.74
N ILE A 116 -16.37 -9.24 -10.49
CA ILE A 116 -15.47 -8.14 -10.13
C ILE A 116 -14.14 -8.78 -9.73
N PRO A 117 -13.05 -8.55 -10.49
CA PRO A 117 -11.73 -8.98 -10.05
C PRO A 117 -11.34 -8.19 -8.79
N ILE A 118 -11.42 -8.86 -7.64
CA ILE A 118 -10.95 -8.33 -6.35
C ILE A 118 -9.43 -8.55 -6.23
N THR A 119 -8.91 -9.58 -6.91
CA THR A 119 -7.51 -9.97 -6.89
C THR A 119 -6.64 -9.12 -7.82
N GLY A 120 -5.36 -8.97 -7.47
CA GLY A 120 -4.35 -8.31 -8.30
C GLY A 120 -4.26 -6.79 -8.21
N PHE A 121 -5.26 -6.10 -7.65
CA PHE A 121 -5.15 -4.64 -7.44
C PHE A 121 -3.98 -4.32 -6.50
N SER A 122 -3.91 -4.98 -5.34
CA SER A 122 -2.82 -4.81 -4.38
C SER A 122 -1.46 -5.14 -5.00
N THR A 123 -1.36 -6.22 -5.77
CA THR A 123 -0.12 -6.58 -6.48
C THR A 123 0.32 -5.50 -7.46
N ARG A 124 -0.60 -4.95 -8.27
CA ARG A 124 -0.29 -3.86 -9.22
C ARG A 124 0.13 -2.58 -8.51
N PHE A 125 -0.59 -2.21 -7.45
CA PHE A 125 -0.25 -1.10 -6.59
C PHE A 125 1.17 -1.27 -6.03
N SER A 126 1.43 -2.39 -5.35
CA SER A 126 2.72 -2.67 -4.71
C SER A 126 3.87 -2.72 -5.72
N LYS A 127 3.68 -3.33 -6.90
CA LYS A 127 4.71 -3.38 -7.96
C LYS A 127 5.16 -1.96 -8.34
N VAL A 128 4.23 -1.04 -8.63
CA VAL A 128 4.57 0.33 -9.05
C VAL A 128 5.01 1.21 -7.88
N PHE A 129 4.38 1.09 -6.72
CA PHE A 129 4.80 1.78 -5.50
C PHE A 129 6.27 1.49 -5.17
N ILE A 130 6.65 0.21 -5.16
CA ILE A 130 8.02 -0.23 -4.86
C ILE A 130 8.98 0.26 -5.96
N LEU A 131 8.62 0.08 -7.23
CA LEU A 131 9.44 0.53 -8.34
C LEU A 131 9.72 2.03 -8.26
N CYS A 132 8.69 2.87 -8.06
CA CYS A 132 8.84 4.31 -7.93
C CYS A 132 9.70 4.68 -6.70
N PHE A 133 9.45 4.07 -5.55
CA PHE A 133 10.19 4.37 -4.33
C PHE A 133 11.68 4.10 -4.48
N PHE A 134 12.05 2.92 -5.00
CA PHE A 134 13.46 2.57 -5.20
C PHE A 134 14.10 3.31 -6.38
N ALA A 135 13.38 3.50 -7.49
CA ALA A 135 13.92 4.24 -8.64
C ALA A 135 14.25 5.69 -8.27
N VAL A 136 13.34 6.37 -7.55
CA VAL A 136 13.60 7.72 -7.05
C VAL A 136 14.70 7.71 -5.99
N GLY A 137 14.71 6.76 -5.06
CA GLY A 137 15.78 6.63 -4.07
C GLY A 137 17.17 6.47 -4.70
N ILE A 138 17.30 5.63 -5.73
CA ILE A 138 18.56 5.42 -6.47
C ILE A 138 18.94 6.68 -7.25
N LEU A 139 17.99 7.30 -7.96
CA LEU A 139 18.22 8.54 -8.69
C LEU A 139 18.78 9.62 -7.74
N MET A 140 18.20 9.74 -6.55
CA MET A 140 18.59 10.73 -5.55
C MET A 140 19.95 10.44 -4.91
N ALA A 141 20.40 9.17 -4.90
CA ALA A 141 21.75 8.81 -4.48
C ALA A 141 22.82 9.14 -5.53
N ILE A 142 22.47 9.05 -6.82
CA ILE A 142 23.41 9.27 -7.94
C ILE A 142 23.45 10.75 -8.35
N ALA A 143 22.30 11.45 -8.32
CA ALA A 143 22.17 12.83 -8.78
C ALA A 143 23.19 13.81 -8.14
N PRO A 144 23.48 13.77 -6.82
CA PRO A 144 24.45 14.68 -6.21
C PRO A 144 25.86 14.53 -6.80
N ILE A 145 26.27 13.29 -7.08
CA ILE A 145 27.57 12.98 -7.67
C ILE A 145 27.64 13.54 -9.09
N ALA A 146 26.60 13.31 -9.89
CA ALA A 146 26.52 13.83 -11.25
C ALA A 146 26.52 15.37 -11.28
N LEU A 147 25.75 16.01 -10.41
CA LEU A 147 25.69 17.48 -10.28
C LEU A 147 27.03 18.08 -9.85
N ALA A 148 27.72 17.43 -8.92
CA ALA A 148 29.06 17.86 -8.48
C ALA A 148 30.09 17.76 -9.63
N ILE A 149 30.09 16.67 -10.39
CA ILE A 149 30.98 16.50 -11.57
C ILE A 149 30.70 17.56 -12.64
N LEU A 150 29.42 17.94 -12.82
CA LEU A 150 29.00 18.95 -13.78
C LEU A 150 29.26 20.39 -13.31
N GLY A 151 29.77 20.60 -12.09
CA GLY A 151 30.06 21.93 -11.55
C GLY A 151 28.80 22.76 -11.29
N VAL A 152 27.66 22.12 -11.01
CA VAL A 152 26.42 22.83 -10.68
C VAL A 152 26.56 23.45 -9.29
N GLU A 153 26.29 24.75 -9.15
CA GLU A 153 26.38 25.44 -7.85
C GLU A 153 25.21 25.12 -6.92
N SER A 154 23.98 25.08 -7.45
CA SER A 154 22.80 24.70 -6.68
C SER A 154 21.72 24.10 -7.58
N PHE A 155 20.97 23.15 -7.03
CA PHE A 155 19.83 22.54 -7.70
C PHE A 155 18.79 22.09 -6.67
N SER A 156 17.52 22.43 -6.88
CA SER A 156 16.44 22.06 -5.96
C SER A 156 15.20 21.59 -6.70
N ILE A 157 14.49 20.67 -6.06
CA ILE A 157 13.17 20.18 -6.46
C ILE A 157 12.23 20.37 -5.26
N GLY A 158 11.22 21.21 -5.45
CA GLY A 158 10.27 21.59 -4.41
C GLY A 158 10.64 22.89 -3.69
N PRO A 159 9.86 23.28 -2.67
CA PRO A 159 10.13 24.48 -1.87
C PRO A 159 11.41 24.27 -1.06
N THR A 160 12.34 25.23 -1.05
CA THR A 160 13.55 25.17 -0.22
C THR A 160 13.24 25.48 1.24
N ASN A 161 14.07 25.00 2.16
CA ASN A 161 13.90 25.20 3.61
C ASN A 161 12.51 24.82 4.16
N SER A 162 11.94 23.72 3.65
CA SER A 162 10.57 23.31 3.96
C SER A 162 10.51 21.80 4.22
N PRO A 163 9.58 21.30 5.05
CA PRO A 163 9.32 19.85 5.13
C PRO A 163 8.82 19.24 3.81
N TYR A 164 8.47 20.08 2.83
CA TYR A 164 8.08 19.68 1.48
C TYR A 164 9.26 19.68 0.48
N THR A 165 10.48 20.03 0.91
CA THR A 165 11.67 19.92 0.06
C THR A 165 11.85 18.48 -0.38
N ILE A 166 11.91 18.24 -1.70
CA ILE A 166 12.07 16.89 -2.23
C ILE A 166 13.56 16.58 -2.35
N PHE A 167 14.29 17.50 -2.98
CA PHE A 167 15.72 17.43 -3.20
C PHE A 167 16.30 18.84 -3.15
N GLU A 168 17.42 19.01 -2.47
CA GLU A 168 18.21 20.22 -2.52
C GLU A 168 19.69 19.85 -2.47
N PHE A 169 20.41 20.37 -3.45
CA PHE A 169 21.83 20.17 -3.67
C PHE A 169 22.52 21.53 -3.70
N GLN A 170 23.63 21.63 -2.99
CA GLN A 170 24.48 22.81 -3.03
C GLN A 170 25.94 22.37 -3.16
N GLY A 171 26.56 22.75 -4.28
CA GLY A 171 27.96 22.51 -4.58
C GLY A 171 28.85 23.63 -4.00
N SER A 172 30.05 23.26 -3.60
CA SER A 172 31.10 24.15 -3.10
C SER A 172 32.48 23.63 -3.51
N GLU A 173 33.53 24.45 -3.36
CA GLU A 173 34.90 24.02 -3.63
C GLU A 173 35.38 22.91 -2.67
N GLU A 174 34.80 22.82 -1.47
CA GLU A 174 35.14 21.82 -0.44
C GLU A 174 34.32 20.52 -0.58
N GLY A 175 33.34 20.46 -1.48
CA GLY A 175 32.45 19.33 -1.67
C GLY A 175 31.01 19.72 -1.96
N PHE A 176 30.05 18.87 -1.60
CA PHE A 176 28.62 19.16 -1.79
C PHE A 176 27.82 18.89 -0.52
N SER A 177 26.72 19.61 -0.37
CA SER A 177 25.70 19.34 0.65
C SER A 177 24.42 18.81 0.01
N LEU A 178 23.73 17.93 0.73
CA LEU A 178 22.51 17.27 0.30
C LEU A 178 21.45 17.43 1.39
N THR A 179 20.30 18.00 1.03
CA THR A 179 19.09 17.99 1.85
C THR A 179 17.99 17.28 1.07
N PHE A 180 17.38 16.26 1.67
CA PHE A 180 16.20 15.63 1.10
C PHE A 180 15.30 15.14 2.23
N PHE A 181 13.99 15.14 1.98
CA PHE A 181 13.02 14.55 2.90
C PHE A 181 12.42 13.30 2.23
N PRO A 182 12.34 12.15 2.93
CA PRO A 182 11.77 10.93 2.36
C PRO A 182 10.25 11.01 2.17
N LEU A 183 9.59 11.98 2.81
CA LEU A 183 8.13 12.08 2.84
C LEU A 183 7.50 12.38 1.46
N PRO A 184 7.96 13.38 0.69
CA PRO A 184 7.45 13.60 -0.66
C PRO A 184 7.67 12.39 -1.58
N ILE A 185 8.82 11.70 -1.47
CA ILE A 185 9.13 10.52 -2.29
C ILE A 185 8.14 9.39 -2.01
N LEU A 186 7.88 9.10 -0.73
CA LEU A 186 6.89 8.12 -0.31
C LEU A 186 5.49 8.49 -0.84
N ALA A 187 5.07 9.74 -0.66
CA ALA A 187 3.76 10.22 -1.10
C ALA A 187 3.58 10.09 -2.62
N MET A 188 4.58 10.52 -3.41
CA MET A 188 4.57 10.39 -4.86
C MET A 188 4.53 8.92 -5.31
N SER A 189 5.25 8.04 -4.61
CA SER A 189 5.24 6.61 -4.91
C SER A 189 3.87 5.98 -4.66
N VAL A 190 3.19 6.37 -3.57
CA VAL A 190 1.82 5.92 -3.28
C VAL A 190 0.85 6.39 -4.35
N LEU A 191 0.93 7.67 -4.75
CA LEU A 191 0.08 8.23 -5.80
C LEU A 191 0.29 7.51 -7.14
N ALA A 192 1.53 7.30 -7.56
CA ALA A 192 1.86 6.58 -8.78
C ALA A 192 1.30 5.14 -8.76
N GLY A 193 1.51 4.42 -7.65
CA GLY A 193 0.97 3.07 -7.46
C GLY A 193 -0.56 3.04 -7.53
N LEU A 194 -1.24 3.99 -6.89
CA LEU A 194 -2.71 4.09 -6.89
C LEU A 194 -3.26 4.35 -8.29
N VAL A 195 -2.72 5.36 -8.97
CA VAL A 195 -3.14 5.74 -10.33
C VAL A 195 -2.99 4.54 -11.28
N TYR A 196 -1.84 3.88 -11.25
CA TYR A 196 -1.59 2.69 -12.07
C TYR A 196 -2.57 1.56 -11.76
N ALA A 197 -2.75 1.22 -10.48
CA ALA A 197 -3.62 0.14 -10.06
C ALA A 197 -5.09 0.39 -10.46
N ILE A 198 -5.56 1.63 -10.35
CA ILE A 198 -6.91 2.05 -10.77
C ILE A 198 -7.09 1.91 -12.28
N ILE A 199 -6.13 2.41 -13.08
CA ILE A 199 -6.16 2.29 -14.55
C ILE A 199 -6.21 0.82 -14.97
N MET A 200 -5.45 -0.03 -14.29
CA MET A 200 -5.33 -1.45 -14.63
C MET A 200 -6.42 -2.33 -14.02
N ALA A 201 -7.23 -1.81 -13.09
CA ALA A 201 -8.25 -2.57 -12.36
C ALA A 201 -9.28 -3.29 -13.26
N GLY A 202 -9.48 -2.84 -14.50
CA GLY A 202 -10.37 -3.47 -15.48
C GLY A 202 -9.71 -4.51 -16.39
N LYS A 203 -8.38 -4.67 -16.36
CA LYS A 203 -7.66 -5.63 -17.19
C LYS A 203 -7.46 -6.95 -16.44
N PRO A 204 -7.59 -8.12 -17.09
CA PRO A 204 -7.19 -9.39 -16.49
C PRO A 204 -5.68 -9.40 -16.20
N ILE A 205 -5.24 -10.10 -15.15
CA ILE A 205 -3.83 -10.34 -14.89
C ILE A 205 -3.35 -11.36 -15.96
N GLU A 206 -2.50 -10.94 -16.89
CA GLU A 206 -1.96 -11.84 -17.93
C GLU A 206 -1.14 -12.99 -17.33
N GLU A 207 -0.58 -12.84 -16.12
CA GLU A 207 0.26 -13.84 -15.43
C GLU A 207 -0.47 -15.16 -15.07
N ILE A 208 -1.81 -15.27 -15.14
CA ILE A 208 -2.51 -16.54 -14.81
C ILE A 208 -2.72 -17.43 -16.06
N LYS A 209 -2.53 -16.90 -17.28
CA LYS A 209 -2.67 -17.72 -18.50
C LYS A 209 -1.50 -18.66 -18.76
N GLU A 210 -0.29 -18.35 -18.28
CA GLU A 210 0.87 -19.24 -18.43
C GLU A 210 0.87 -20.37 -17.41
N SER A 211 0.50 -20.12 -16.15
CA SER A 211 0.39 -21.17 -15.12
C SER A 211 -0.71 -22.21 -15.41
N LYS A 212 -1.74 -21.87 -16.20
CA LYS A 212 -2.76 -22.84 -16.67
C LYS A 212 -2.39 -23.54 -17.98
N LYS A 213 -1.38 -23.06 -18.70
CA LYS A 213 -0.88 -23.73 -19.92
C LYS A 213 0.01 -24.93 -19.58
N ASP A 214 0.71 -24.88 -18.45
CA ASP A 214 1.54 -25.97 -17.95
C ASP A 214 0.72 -26.87 -17.02
N GLY A 215 -0.15 -27.68 -17.63
CA GLY A 215 -0.99 -28.64 -16.92
C GLY A 215 -0.17 -29.60 -16.06
N LYS A 216 -0.17 -29.38 -14.75
CA LYS A 216 -0.03 -30.41 -13.73
C LYS A 216 -0.89 -30.00 -12.55
N TYR A 217 -2.02 -30.69 -12.36
CA TYR A 217 -2.54 -31.24 -11.11
C TYR A 217 -3.89 -31.88 -11.47
N SER A 218 -3.84 -33.17 -11.81
CA SER A 218 -4.94 -34.12 -11.54
C SER A 218 -5.01 -34.39 -10.05
#